data_AF-A0A7Y5BPZ1-F1
#
_entry.id   AF-A0A7Y5BPZ1-F1
#
_cell.length_a   1.000
_cell.length_b   1.000
_cell.length_c   1.000
_cell.angle_alpha   90.00
_cell.angle_beta   90.00
_cell.angle_gamma   90.00
#
_symmetry.space_group_name_H-M   'P 1'
#
loop_
_entity.id
_entity.type
_entity.pdbx_description
1 polymer ?
#
loop_
_entity_poly.entity_id
_entity_poly.type
_entity_poly.pdbx_seq_one_letter_code
_entity_poly.pdbx_strand_id
1 'polypeptide(L)'
;MSENPQDEKRMLEQARAKFQDIHEVPSEAVGICFDILTLFPGNTKAAELILEGLSQPAIIRNYRKAISRLIDEWDDRPWQQRRRRALSFNYLSGQHLRELAIEEDEKPDETIHDVQDWLTQGDKQLAQAYFSGIERATEVAWAIFQEAIRRAHNFRGASLWIANHYAQKGFFGEAMDVLDFTRARFPEDQELRRFWIEIRWWRDHQHLIPWIPPDGDGQLYERYLGKYDPERLAFEKNATPLSRQYRPPDLSKFPSDFIFPEPLPDVVETHLSQIIENAPTLPTQTVLDWSYLKQLVSDTIDISKFPKWAQELLQDVQDPELRAAYAADFFARFSDPEFLEDDDLYGD
;
A
#
# COMPACT_ATOMS: atom_id res chain seq x y z
N MET A 1 -18.28 16.60 -22.02
CA MET A 1 -19.56 16.40 -21.30
C MET A 1 -19.78 17.62 -20.42
N SER A 2 -21.00 18.17 -20.37
CA SER A 2 -21.29 19.35 -19.54
C SER A 2 -21.30 18.99 -18.06
N GLU A 3 -20.55 19.72 -17.24
CA GLU A 3 -20.51 19.64 -15.78
C GLU A 3 -21.89 20.01 -15.20
N ASN A 4 -22.79 19.02 -15.08
CA ASN A 4 -24.14 19.22 -14.55
C ASN A 4 -24.19 18.83 -13.06
N PRO A 5 -24.58 19.74 -12.14
CA PRO A 5 -24.73 19.45 -10.72
C PRO A 5 -25.70 18.29 -10.39
N GLN A 6 -26.65 18.00 -11.29
CA GLN A 6 -27.55 16.84 -11.14
C GLN A 6 -26.82 15.50 -11.34
N ASP A 7 -25.79 15.47 -12.19
CA ASP A 7 -24.97 14.28 -12.40
C ASP A 7 -24.05 14.02 -11.20
N GLU A 8 -23.47 15.07 -10.62
CA GLU A 8 -22.67 14.98 -9.39
C GLU A 8 -23.46 14.32 -8.24
N LYS A 9 -24.67 14.83 -7.97
CA LYS A 9 -25.53 14.31 -6.90
C LYS A 9 -25.91 12.85 -7.14
N ARG A 10 -26.28 12.49 -8.38
CA ARG A 10 -26.63 11.12 -8.76
C ARG A 10 -25.44 10.16 -8.58
N MET A 11 -24.24 10.58 -8.96
CA MET A 11 -23.04 9.75 -8.79
C MET A 11 -22.68 9.56 -7.31
N LEU A 12 -22.80 10.60 -6.47
CA LEU A 12 -22.61 10.47 -5.02
C LEU A 12 -23.61 9.51 -4.38
N GLU A 13 -24.88 9.58 -4.76
CA GLU A 13 -25.93 8.66 -4.29
C GLU A 13 -25.64 7.22 -4.73
N GLN A 14 -25.18 7.03 -5.97
CA GLN A 14 -24.76 5.73 -6.48
C GLN A 14 -23.57 5.16 -5.70
N ALA A 15 -22.54 5.96 -5.45
CA ALA A 15 -21.38 5.54 -4.65
C ALA A 15 -21.78 5.16 -3.22
N ARG A 16 -22.67 5.94 -2.57
CA ARG A 16 -23.19 5.62 -1.23
C ARG A 16 -23.96 4.30 -1.21
N ALA A 17 -24.82 4.06 -2.20
CA ALA A 17 -25.57 2.82 -2.29
C ALA A 17 -24.64 1.60 -2.42
N LYS A 18 -23.58 1.70 -3.25
CA LYS A 18 -22.59 0.64 -3.40
C LYS A 18 -21.81 0.37 -2.12
N PHE A 19 -21.44 1.41 -1.38
CA PHE A 19 -20.81 1.24 -0.07
C PHE A 19 -21.72 0.55 0.96
N GLN A 20 -23.05 0.61 0.81
CA GLN A 20 -24.00 -0.03 1.73
C GLN A 20 -24.34 -1.47 1.35
N ASP A 21 -23.98 -1.91 0.14
CA ASP A 21 -24.25 -3.26 -0.31
C ASP A 21 -23.18 -4.22 0.25
N ILE A 22 -23.61 -5.09 1.17
CA ILE A 22 -22.77 -6.09 1.82
C ILE A 22 -22.16 -7.12 0.85
N HIS A 23 -22.70 -7.23 -0.37
CA HIS A 23 -22.25 -8.17 -1.40
C HIS A 23 -21.31 -7.53 -2.42
N GLU A 24 -21.19 -6.20 -2.46
CA GLU A 24 -20.31 -5.51 -3.40
C GLU A 24 -18.91 -5.28 -2.84
N VAL A 25 -17.91 -5.28 -3.72
CA VAL A 25 -16.54 -4.93 -3.38
C VAL A 25 -16.44 -3.40 -3.31
N PRO A 26 -15.84 -2.82 -2.26
CA PRO A 26 -15.74 -1.36 -2.11
C PRO A 26 -15.06 -0.65 -3.29
N SER A 27 -14.28 -1.38 -4.08
CA SER A 27 -13.57 -0.87 -5.26
C SER A 27 -14.47 -0.16 -6.26
N GLU A 28 -15.70 -0.60 -6.46
CA GLU A 28 -16.61 0.06 -7.41
C GLU A 28 -17.11 1.40 -6.87
N ALA A 29 -17.46 1.45 -5.57
CA ALA A 29 -17.88 2.68 -4.91
C ALA A 29 -16.75 3.72 -4.89
N VAL A 30 -15.53 3.27 -4.56
CA VAL A 30 -14.30 4.08 -4.61
C VAL A 30 -14.04 4.57 -6.04
N GLY A 31 -14.20 3.70 -7.04
CA GLY A 31 -14.06 4.05 -8.46
C GLY A 31 -14.95 5.21 -8.87
N ILE A 32 -16.24 5.15 -8.52
CA ILE A 32 -17.20 6.24 -8.78
C ILE A 32 -16.76 7.54 -8.08
N CYS A 33 -16.28 7.46 -6.84
CA CYS A 33 -15.80 8.65 -6.12
C CYS A 33 -14.63 9.32 -6.86
N PHE A 34 -13.70 8.55 -7.41
CA PHE A 34 -12.63 9.11 -8.22
C PHE A 34 -13.09 9.65 -9.58
N ASP A 35 -14.12 9.05 -10.19
CA ASP A 35 -14.73 9.60 -11.39
C ASP A 35 -15.39 10.97 -11.09
N ILE A 36 -16.06 11.10 -9.94
CA ILE A 36 -16.58 12.38 -9.45
C ILE A 36 -15.44 13.37 -9.26
N LEU A 37 -14.33 12.99 -8.60
CA LEU A 37 -13.19 13.89 -8.40
C LEU A 37 -12.52 14.28 -9.74
N THR A 38 -12.63 13.43 -10.77
CA THR A 38 -12.13 13.73 -12.12
C THR A 38 -12.96 14.80 -12.82
N LEU A 39 -14.27 14.69 -12.72
CA LEU A 39 -15.22 15.64 -13.29
C LEU A 39 -15.35 16.92 -12.43
N PHE A 40 -15.20 16.79 -11.11
CA PHE A 40 -15.41 17.83 -10.11
C PHE A 40 -14.28 17.83 -9.06
N PRO A 41 -13.08 18.37 -9.38
CA PRO A 41 -11.89 18.28 -8.53
C PRO A 41 -11.98 18.92 -7.14
N GLY A 42 -12.97 19.80 -6.92
CA GLY A 42 -13.24 20.45 -5.63
C GLY A 42 -14.24 19.72 -4.75
N ASN A 43 -14.71 18.53 -5.14
CA ASN A 43 -15.76 17.82 -4.42
C ASN A 43 -15.23 17.13 -3.15
N THR A 44 -15.26 17.85 -2.03
CA THR A 44 -14.83 17.30 -0.73
C THR A 44 -15.67 16.11 -0.29
N LYS A 45 -16.96 16.08 -0.65
CA LYS A 45 -17.86 14.98 -0.26
C LYS A 45 -17.46 13.65 -0.88
N ALA A 46 -16.95 13.66 -2.12
CA ALA A 46 -16.45 12.45 -2.76
C ALA A 46 -15.19 11.92 -2.05
N ALA A 47 -14.28 12.82 -1.66
CA ALA A 47 -13.08 12.44 -0.91
C ALA A 47 -13.42 11.91 0.51
N GLU A 48 -14.34 12.58 1.21
CA GLU A 48 -14.87 12.15 2.51
C GLU A 48 -15.57 10.80 2.41
N LEU A 49 -16.36 10.57 1.35
CA LEU A 49 -17.09 9.33 1.14
C LEU A 49 -16.15 8.13 0.93
N ILE A 50 -14.99 8.32 0.29
CA ILE A 50 -13.97 7.26 0.21
C ILE A 50 -13.54 6.86 1.62
N LEU A 51 -13.17 7.82 2.47
CA LEU A 51 -12.72 7.53 3.83
C LEU A 51 -13.84 6.94 4.71
N GLU A 52 -15.06 7.49 4.62
CA GLU A 52 -16.25 6.98 5.31
C GLU A 52 -16.53 5.53 4.92
N GLY A 53 -16.54 5.24 3.63
CA GLY A 53 -16.79 3.91 3.09
C GLY A 53 -15.70 2.91 3.46
N LEU A 54 -14.43 3.28 3.37
CA LEU A 54 -13.33 2.40 3.79
C LEU A 54 -13.25 2.22 5.31
N SER A 55 -13.91 3.08 6.09
CA SER A 55 -13.98 2.99 7.55
C SER A 55 -15.13 2.12 8.06
N GLN A 56 -15.90 1.48 7.17
CA GLN A 56 -16.93 0.55 7.61
C GLN A 56 -16.32 -0.69 8.27
N PRO A 57 -16.83 -1.13 9.44
CA PRO A 57 -16.23 -2.23 10.19
C PRO A 57 -16.06 -3.53 9.39
N ALA A 58 -17.10 -3.97 8.65
CA ALA A 58 -17.03 -5.14 7.79
C ALA A 58 -15.91 -5.08 6.74
N ILE A 59 -15.70 -3.91 6.12
CA ILE A 59 -14.62 -3.67 5.15
C ILE A 59 -13.26 -3.77 5.85
N ILE A 60 -13.09 -3.06 6.96
CA ILE A 60 -11.86 -3.09 7.76
C ILE A 60 -11.48 -4.53 8.09
N ARG A 61 -12.41 -5.32 8.65
CA ARG A 61 -12.20 -6.71 9.02
C ARG A 61 -11.77 -7.56 7.84
N ASN A 62 -12.48 -7.46 6.71
CA ASN A 62 -12.21 -8.27 5.52
C ASN A 62 -10.83 -7.97 4.94
N TYR A 63 -10.46 -6.70 4.80
CA TYR A 63 -9.17 -6.30 4.23
C TYR A 63 -8.01 -6.57 5.19
N ARG A 64 -8.18 -6.34 6.49
CA ARG A 64 -7.19 -6.74 7.51
C ARG A 64 -6.92 -8.24 7.46
N LYS A 65 -7.97 -9.07 7.41
CA LYS A 65 -7.84 -10.53 7.28
C LYS A 65 -7.18 -10.94 5.97
N ALA A 66 -7.53 -10.31 4.84
CA ALA A 66 -6.94 -10.62 3.55
C ALA A 66 -5.43 -10.30 3.51
N ILE A 67 -5.04 -9.12 4.00
CA ILE A 67 -3.64 -8.68 4.03
C ILE A 67 -2.81 -9.50 5.02
N SER A 68 -3.37 -9.81 6.20
CA SER A 68 -2.67 -10.59 7.24
C SER A 68 -2.31 -12.01 6.80
N ARG A 69 -2.97 -12.55 5.77
CA ARG A 69 -2.58 -13.84 5.15
C ARG A 69 -1.30 -13.76 4.32
N LEU A 70 -0.89 -12.57 3.93
CA LEU A 70 0.25 -12.32 3.04
C LEU A 70 1.41 -11.62 3.74
N ILE A 71 1.11 -10.81 4.75
CA ILE A 71 2.06 -10.00 5.49
C ILE A 71 1.65 -10.01 6.97
N ASP A 72 2.55 -10.46 7.85
CA ASP A 72 2.32 -10.45 9.30
C ASP A 72 2.04 -9.02 9.77
N GLU A 73 0.98 -8.78 10.55
CA GLU A 73 0.63 -7.43 11.05
C GLU A 73 1.71 -6.81 11.95
N TRP A 74 2.54 -7.65 12.57
CA TRP A 74 3.68 -7.29 13.41
C TRP A 74 4.91 -6.80 12.63
N ASP A 75 4.95 -7.04 11.32
CA ASP A 75 6.08 -6.71 10.48
C ASP A 75 6.08 -5.23 10.08
N ASP A 76 6.49 -4.38 11.01
CA ASP A 76 6.48 -2.93 10.86
C ASP A 76 7.64 -2.39 10.00
N ARG A 77 8.41 -3.26 9.34
CA ARG A 77 9.52 -2.84 8.46
C ARG A 77 9.01 -1.97 7.30
N PRO A 78 9.74 -0.92 6.89
CA PRO A 78 9.28 0.02 5.86
C PRO A 78 8.84 -0.62 4.54
N TRP A 79 9.58 -1.63 4.06
CA TRP A 79 9.23 -2.32 2.82
C TRP A 79 7.98 -3.21 2.96
N GLN A 80 7.68 -3.74 4.14
CA GLN A 80 6.44 -4.48 4.40
C GLN A 80 5.25 -3.54 4.52
N GLN A 81 5.45 -2.35 5.11
CA GLN A 81 4.44 -1.29 5.06
C GLN A 81 4.10 -0.91 3.62
N ARG A 82 5.12 -0.72 2.77
CA ARG A 82 4.91 -0.49 1.34
C ARG A 82 4.12 -1.62 0.68
N ARG A 83 4.42 -2.88 1.01
CA ARG A 83 3.66 -4.04 0.50
C ARG A 83 2.20 -4.05 0.96
N ARG A 84 1.89 -3.66 2.20
CA ARG A 84 0.49 -3.52 2.67
C ARG A 84 -0.28 -2.46 1.88
N ARG A 85 0.36 -1.31 1.65
CA ARG A 85 -0.19 -0.22 0.83
C ARG A 85 -0.45 -0.69 -0.59
N ALA A 86 0.52 -1.38 -1.19
CA ALA A 86 0.40 -1.98 -2.52
C ALA A 86 -0.75 -2.99 -2.61
N LEU A 87 -0.87 -3.92 -1.65
CA LEU A 87 -1.97 -4.89 -1.64
C LEU A 87 -3.32 -4.20 -1.49
N SER A 88 -3.42 -3.22 -0.59
CA SER A 88 -4.63 -2.43 -0.38
C SER A 88 -5.05 -1.70 -1.65
N PHE A 89 -4.10 -1.04 -2.32
CA PHE A 89 -4.28 -0.43 -3.64
C PHE A 89 -4.79 -1.47 -4.65
N ASN A 90 -4.11 -2.60 -4.79
CA ASN A 90 -4.50 -3.63 -5.76
C ASN A 90 -5.88 -4.25 -5.51
N TYR A 91 -6.39 -4.23 -4.28
CA TYR A 91 -7.72 -4.73 -3.95
C TYR A 91 -8.83 -3.68 -4.08
N LEU A 92 -8.51 -2.39 -4.00
CA LEU A 92 -9.48 -1.29 -4.03
C LEU A 92 -9.50 -0.52 -5.33
N SER A 93 -8.36 -0.42 -5.99
CA SER A 93 -8.22 0.31 -7.24
C SER A 93 -8.80 -0.50 -8.39
N GLY A 94 -9.59 0.17 -9.22
CA GLY A 94 -10.37 -0.46 -10.29
C GLY A 94 -9.52 -1.21 -11.32
N GLN A 95 -10.06 -2.31 -11.84
CA GLN A 95 -9.43 -3.08 -12.93
C GLN A 95 -9.13 -2.22 -14.17
N HIS A 96 -9.94 -1.20 -14.43
CA HIS A 96 -9.77 -0.28 -15.56
C HIS A 96 -8.38 0.38 -15.61
N LEU A 97 -7.76 0.68 -14.46
CA LEU A 97 -6.38 1.21 -14.45
C LEU A 97 -5.34 0.20 -14.98
N ARG A 98 -5.63 -1.10 -14.88
CA ARG A 98 -4.78 -2.17 -15.43
C ARG A 98 -4.95 -2.29 -16.95
N GLU A 99 -6.13 -1.93 -17.45
CA GLU A 99 -6.47 -1.97 -18.88
C GLU A 99 -5.88 -0.75 -19.62
N LEU A 100 -5.83 0.43 -18.99
CA LEU A 100 -5.18 1.64 -19.55
C LEU A 100 -3.68 1.45 -19.87
N ALA A 101 -3.02 0.50 -19.21
CA ALA A 101 -1.62 0.15 -19.46
C ALA A 101 -1.45 -0.91 -20.57
N ILE A 102 -2.55 -1.53 -21.02
CA ILE A 102 -2.59 -2.65 -21.96
C ILE A 102 -3.59 -2.30 -23.08
N GLU A 103 -3.37 -1.20 -23.80
CA GLU A 103 -3.91 -1.12 -25.16
C GLU A 103 -2.95 -1.92 -26.07
N GLU A 104 -3.31 -3.17 -26.37
CA GLU A 104 -2.58 -4.12 -27.22
C GLU A 104 -2.45 -3.68 -28.70
N ASP A 105 -3.03 -2.53 -29.09
CA ASP A 105 -3.17 -2.13 -30.49
C ASP A 105 -2.00 -1.32 -31.08
N GLU A 106 -0.92 -1.13 -30.32
CA GLU A 106 0.38 -0.79 -30.89
C GLU A 106 1.41 -1.81 -30.43
N LYS A 107 1.34 -3.03 -30.97
CA LYS A 107 2.55 -3.86 -31.07
C LYS A 107 3.63 -2.95 -31.66
N PRO A 108 4.72 -2.67 -30.93
CA PRO A 108 5.83 -1.93 -31.51
C PRO A 108 6.20 -2.69 -32.77
N ASP A 109 6.32 -1.96 -33.88
CA ASP A 109 6.95 -2.45 -35.10
C ASP A 109 8.16 -3.30 -34.69
N GLU A 110 8.38 -4.46 -35.33
CA GLU A 110 9.40 -5.48 -34.98
C GLU A 110 10.85 -4.94 -34.88
N THR A 111 11.04 -3.63 -35.10
CA THR A 111 12.27 -2.86 -34.95
C THR A 111 12.54 -2.30 -33.54
N ILE A 112 11.61 -2.38 -32.56
CA ILE A 112 11.89 -1.93 -31.17
C ILE A 112 11.71 -3.06 -30.14
N HIS A 113 12.51 -4.13 -30.28
CA HIS A 113 12.70 -5.11 -29.21
C HIS A 113 13.32 -4.51 -27.93
N ASP A 114 13.91 -3.31 -28.02
CA ASP A 114 14.68 -2.71 -26.92
C ASP A 114 13.78 -2.18 -25.78
N VAL A 115 12.74 -1.38 -26.04
CA VAL A 115 11.99 -0.72 -24.95
C VAL A 115 11.28 -1.72 -24.04
N GLN A 116 10.74 -2.83 -24.58
CA GLN A 116 10.12 -3.87 -23.77
C GLN A 116 11.12 -4.58 -22.86
N ASP A 117 12.33 -4.86 -23.36
CA ASP A 117 13.41 -5.42 -22.55
C ASP A 117 13.77 -4.45 -21.41
N TRP A 118 13.81 -3.14 -21.67
CA TRP A 118 14.08 -2.14 -20.64
C TRP A 118 12.97 -2.06 -19.61
N LEU A 119 11.70 -1.97 -20.04
CA LEU A 119 10.55 -2.00 -19.13
C LEU A 119 10.57 -3.26 -18.25
N THR A 120 10.89 -4.42 -18.83
CA THR A 120 11.02 -5.68 -18.11
C THR A 120 12.17 -5.66 -17.10
N GLN A 121 13.33 -5.12 -17.47
CA GLN A 121 14.46 -5.01 -16.53
C GLN A 121 14.15 -4.02 -15.39
N GLY A 122 13.54 -2.87 -15.69
CA GLY A 122 13.12 -1.90 -14.69
C GLY A 122 12.11 -2.50 -13.72
N ASP A 123 11.12 -3.25 -14.21
CA ASP A 123 10.13 -3.92 -13.37
C ASP A 123 10.73 -5.03 -12.51
N LYS A 124 11.73 -5.77 -13.01
CA LYS A 124 12.49 -6.73 -12.17
C LYS A 124 13.22 -6.03 -11.03
N GLN A 125 13.81 -4.86 -11.27
CA GLN A 125 14.46 -4.07 -10.22
C GLN A 125 13.43 -3.55 -9.22
N LEU A 126 12.30 -3.03 -9.71
CA LEU A 126 11.22 -2.59 -8.85
C LEU A 126 10.61 -3.73 -8.01
N ALA A 127 10.49 -4.93 -8.58
CA ALA A 127 10.06 -6.13 -7.87
C ALA A 127 11.05 -6.52 -6.76
N GLN A 128 12.36 -6.39 -6.98
CA GLN A 128 13.34 -6.61 -5.91
C GLN A 128 13.15 -5.62 -4.77
N ALA A 129 12.97 -4.32 -5.07
CA ALA A 129 12.69 -3.33 -4.02
C ALA A 129 11.40 -3.65 -3.25
N TYR A 130 10.37 -4.13 -3.96
CA TYR A 130 9.09 -4.52 -3.38
C TYR A 130 9.19 -5.74 -2.45
N PHE A 131 9.82 -6.83 -2.89
CA PHE A 131 9.89 -8.07 -2.11
C PHE A 131 10.99 -8.10 -1.06
N SER A 132 12.05 -7.33 -1.25
CA SER A 132 13.28 -7.45 -0.47
C SER A 132 13.65 -6.20 0.30
N GLY A 133 12.96 -5.07 0.04
CA GLY A 133 13.26 -3.79 0.67
C GLY A 133 14.57 -3.15 0.23
N ILE A 134 15.16 -3.61 -0.88
CA ILE A 134 16.46 -3.11 -1.36
C ILE A 134 16.25 -1.76 -2.07
N GLU A 135 16.58 -0.67 -1.39
CA GLU A 135 16.35 0.70 -1.89
C GLU A 135 17.12 0.99 -3.17
N ARG A 136 18.36 0.50 -3.30
CA ARG A 136 19.16 0.62 -4.52
C ARG A 136 18.43 0.11 -5.77
N ALA A 137 17.57 -0.91 -5.64
CA ALA A 137 16.82 -1.43 -6.77
C ALA A 137 15.76 -0.44 -7.27
N THR A 138 15.26 0.47 -6.44
CA THR A 138 14.35 1.56 -6.85
C THR A 138 15.05 2.60 -7.72
N GLU A 139 16.25 3.02 -7.33
CA GLU A 139 17.08 3.99 -8.07
C GLU A 139 17.45 3.46 -9.45
N VAL A 140 17.83 2.18 -9.50
CA VAL A 140 18.19 1.49 -10.74
C VAL A 140 16.95 1.31 -11.62
N ALA A 141 15.79 0.95 -11.05
CA ALA A 141 14.53 0.88 -11.79
C ALA A 141 14.19 2.24 -12.42
N TRP A 142 14.33 3.32 -11.66
CA TRP A 142 14.06 4.67 -12.15
C TRP A 142 14.92 5.05 -13.35
N ALA A 143 16.24 4.83 -13.27
CA ALA A 143 17.15 5.11 -14.38
C ALA A 143 16.79 4.33 -15.65
N ILE A 144 16.44 3.04 -15.51
CA ILE A 144 16.00 2.20 -16.63
C ILE A 144 14.69 2.75 -17.24
N PHE A 145 13.73 3.11 -16.39
CA PHE A 145 12.44 3.62 -16.84
C PHE A 145 12.53 4.98 -17.53
N GLN A 146 13.37 5.91 -17.05
CA GLN A 146 13.60 7.19 -17.73
C GLN A 146 14.10 7.00 -19.17
N GLU A 147 14.99 6.04 -19.38
CA GLU A 147 15.50 5.69 -20.70
C GLU A 147 14.46 5.01 -21.57
N ALA A 148 13.71 4.07 -20.99
CA ALA A 148 12.60 3.41 -21.67
C ALA A 148 11.59 4.45 -22.18
N ILE A 149 11.21 5.42 -21.35
CA ILE A 149 10.32 6.53 -21.71
C ILE A 149 10.89 7.38 -22.83
N ARG A 150 12.19 7.73 -22.79
CA ARG A 150 12.81 8.55 -23.84
C ARG A 150 12.84 7.85 -25.20
N ARG A 151 13.02 6.54 -25.19
CA ARG A 151 13.15 5.69 -26.38
C ARG A 151 11.79 5.20 -26.88
N ALA A 152 10.73 5.28 -26.07
CA ALA A 152 9.41 4.82 -26.42
C ALA A 152 8.80 5.67 -27.55
N HIS A 153 8.38 5.00 -28.62
CA HIS A 153 7.55 5.61 -29.66
C HIS A 153 6.19 6.03 -29.08
N ASN A 154 5.54 5.09 -28.37
CA ASN A 154 4.34 5.38 -27.59
C ASN A 154 4.73 5.86 -26.18
N PHE A 155 5.12 7.13 -26.09
CA PHE A 155 5.50 7.76 -24.82
C PHE A 155 4.38 7.67 -23.77
N ARG A 156 3.11 7.88 -24.16
CA ARG A 156 1.97 7.85 -23.24
C ARG A 156 1.82 6.46 -22.63
N GLY A 157 1.74 5.43 -23.47
CA GLY A 157 1.58 4.04 -23.03
C GLY A 157 2.72 3.58 -22.14
N ALA A 158 3.98 3.84 -22.52
CA ALA A 158 5.13 3.49 -21.69
C ALA A 158 5.10 4.19 -20.32
N SER A 159 4.75 5.48 -20.28
CA SER A 159 4.71 6.22 -19.02
C SER A 159 3.55 5.78 -18.11
N LEU A 160 2.37 5.52 -18.68
CA LEU A 160 1.22 4.97 -17.95
C LEU A 160 1.53 3.57 -17.39
N TRP A 161 2.19 2.72 -18.19
CA TRP A 161 2.64 1.40 -17.75
C TRP A 161 3.59 1.50 -16.56
N ILE A 162 4.61 2.38 -16.65
CA ILE A 162 5.58 2.58 -15.57
C ILE A 162 4.89 3.11 -14.30
N ALA A 163 4.04 4.12 -14.43
CA ALA A 163 3.29 4.68 -13.30
C ALA A 163 2.41 3.63 -12.61
N ASN A 164 1.71 2.80 -13.40
CA ASN A 164 0.92 1.69 -12.88
C ASN A 164 1.81 0.65 -12.16
N HIS A 165 2.95 0.29 -12.70
CA HIS A 165 3.86 -0.67 -12.06
C HIS A 165 4.47 -0.15 -10.75
N TYR A 166 4.73 1.16 -10.64
CA TYR A 166 5.09 1.81 -9.37
C TYR A 166 3.94 1.77 -8.37
N ALA A 167 2.72 2.19 -8.77
CA ALA A 167 1.55 2.21 -7.90
C ALA A 167 1.17 0.81 -7.39
N GLN A 168 1.18 -0.20 -8.26
CA GLN A 168 0.93 -1.60 -7.91
C GLN A 168 1.92 -2.16 -6.88
N LYS A 169 3.07 -1.52 -6.70
CA LYS A 169 4.10 -1.89 -5.71
C LYS A 169 4.20 -0.88 -4.55
N GLY A 170 3.22 0.03 -4.44
CA GLY A 170 3.10 0.99 -3.33
C GLY A 170 4.02 2.20 -3.41
N PHE A 171 4.66 2.43 -4.56
CA PHE A 171 5.53 3.58 -4.83
C PHE A 171 4.71 4.74 -5.41
N PHE A 172 3.78 5.28 -4.61
CA PHE A 172 2.85 6.30 -5.10
C PHE A 172 3.51 7.65 -5.40
N GLY A 173 4.62 7.97 -4.73
CA GLY A 173 5.38 9.20 -5.02
C GLY A 173 6.00 9.16 -6.42
N GLU A 174 6.72 8.09 -6.71
CA GLU A 174 7.37 7.85 -8.00
C GLU A 174 6.34 7.67 -9.13
N ALA A 175 5.21 7.00 -8.84
CA ALA A 175 4.08 6.95 -9.77
C ALA A 175 3.54 8.35 -10.09
N MET A 176 3.41 9.23 -9.09
CA MET A 176 2.98 10.62 -9.29
C MET A 176 3.97 11.40 -10.15
N ASP A 177 5.28 11.25 -9.94
CA ASP A 177 6.30 11.94 -10.74
C ASP A 177 6.18 11.60 -12.23
N VAL A 178 5.95 10.32 -12.54
CA VAL A 178 5.71 9.86 -13.93
C VAL A 178 4.40 10.42 -14.48
N LEU A 179 3.32 10.41 -13.69
CA LEU A 179 2.02 10.91 -14.13
C LEU A 179 2.00 12.43 -14.31
N ASP A 180 2.67 13.19 -13.45
CA ASP A 180 2.84 14.65 -13.60
C ASP A 180 3.57 14.98 -14.90
N PHE A 181 4.66 14.25 -15.18
CA PHE A 181 5.40 14.40 -16.43
C PHE A 181 4.57 14.03 -17.66
N THR A 182 3.75 12.98 -17.56
CA THR A 182 2.87 12.53 -18.65
C THR A 182 1.75 13.54 -18.89
N ARG A 183 1.12 14.04 -17.83
CA ARG A 183 -0.02 14.98 -17.90
C ARG A 183 0.38 16.33 -18.46
N ALA A 184 1.61 16.77 -18.22
CA ALA A 184 2.15 17.97 -18.86
C ALA A 184 2.14 17.88 -20.40
N ARG A 185 2.23 16.67 -20.97
CA ARG A 185 2.19 16.44 -22.41
C ARG A 185 0.79 16.12 -22.94
N PHE A 186 -0.08 15.54 -22.12
CA PHE A 186 -1.47 15.22 -22.48
C PHE A 186 -2.47 15.82 -21.48
N PRO A 187 -2.64 17.16 -21.45
CA PRO A 187 -3.48 17.83 -20.45
C PRO A 187 -4.99 17.52 -20.59
N GLU A 188 -5.44 17.20 -21.79
CA GLU A 188 -6.86 16.93 -22.11
C GLU A 188 -7.25 15.46 -21.95
N ASP A 189 -6.30 14.59 -21.60
CA ASP A 189 -6.54 13.17 -21.43
C ASP A 189 -7.29 12.90 -20.11
N GLN A 190 -8.56 12.48 -20.25
CA GLN A 190 -9.45 12.25 -19.12
C GLN A 190 -9.08 11.00 -18.33
N GLU A 191 -8.62 9.94 -19.00
CA GLU A 191 -8.21 8.69 -18.36
C GLU A 191 -6.92 8.90 -17.55
N LEU A 192 -5.94 9.60 -18.15
CA LEU A 192 -4.73 10.00 -17.44
C LEU A 192 -5.04 10.87 -16.23
N ARG A 193 -5.96 11.83 -16.38
CA ARG A 193 -6.41 12.67 -15.26
C ARG A 193 -7.05 11.84 -14.15
N ARG A 194 -7.92 10.90 -14.53
CA ARG A 194 -8.58 9.99 -13.59
C ARG A 194 -7.56 9.13 -12.85
N PHE A 195 -6.58 8.57 -13.54
CA PHE A 195 -5.53 7.78 -12.92
C PHE A 195 -4.67 8.63 -11.97
N TRP A 196 -4.25 9.82 -12.42
CA TRP A 196 -3.50 10.78 -11.61
C TRP A 196 -4.23 11.16 -10.32
N ILE A 197 -5.55 11.38 -10.37
CA ILE A 197 -6.35 11.72 -9.18
C ILE A 197 -6.33 10.60 -8.15
N GLU A 198 -6.49 9.35 -8.59
CA GLU A 198 -6.47 8.21 -7.69
C GLU A 198 -5.09 7.99 -7.07
N ILE A 199 -4.02 8.00 -7.88
CA ILE A 199 -2.66 7.85 -7.33
C ILE A 199 -2.33 8.99 -6.36
N ARG A 200 -2.74 10.21 -6.67
CA ARG A 200 -2.58 11.35 -5.76
C ARG A 200 -3.30 11.11 -4.45
N TRP A 201 -4.54 10.64 -4.50
CA TRP A 201 -5.29 10.34 -3.29
C TRP A 201 -4.58 9.28 -2.46
N TRP A 202 -4.09 8.19 -3.07
CA TRP A 202 -3.32 7.15 -2.37
C TRP A 202 -2.04 7.69 -1.75
N ARG A 203 -1.25 8.47 -2.49
CA ARG A 203 -0.05 9.12 -1.97
C ARG A 203 -0.36 9.94 -0.71
N ASP A 204 -1.41 10.75 -0.78
CA ASP A 204 -1.75 11.75 0.23
C ASP A 204 -2.52 11.14 1.43
N HIS A 205 -3.29 10.07 1.24
CA HIS A 205 -4.24 9.54 2.24
C HIS A 205 -4.04 8.07 2.64
N GLN A 206 -3.03 7.37 2.12
CA GLN A 206 -2.74 5.96 2.49
C GLN A 206 -2.59 5.72 4.01
N HIS A 207 -2.18 6.73 4.77
CA HIS A 207 -2.03 6.67 6.23
C HIS A 207 -3.36 6.64 6.98
N LEU A 208 -4.46 7.02 6.32
CA LEU A 208 -5.82 7.01 6.86
C LEU A 208 -6.54 5.68 6.61
N ILE A 209 -5.93 4.75 5.86
CA ILE A 209 -6.53 3.47 5.55
C ILE A 209 -6.59 2.62 6.83
N PRO A 210 -7.79 2.26 7.34
CA PRO A 210 -7.91 1.79 8.71
C PRO A 210 -7.24 0.45 8.98
N TRP A 211 -7.09 -0.44 8.00
CA TRP A 211 -6.45 -1.75 8.18
C TRP A 211 -4.93 -1.74 7.94
N ILE A 212 -4.33 -0.59 7.64
CA ILE A 212 -2.88 -0.46 7.51
C ILE A 212 -2.34 0.05 8.87
N PRO A 213 -1.47 -0.72 9.55
CA PRO A 213 -0.86 -0.27 10.80
C PRO A 213 0.06 0.93 10.56
N PRO A 214 0.27 1.82 11.55
CA PRO A 214 1.20 2.94 11.45
C PRO A 214 2.60 2.49 11.05
N ASP A 215 3.32 3.37 10.35
CA ASP A 215 4.69 3.10 9.95
C ASP A 215 5.60 2.82 11.16
N GLY A 216 6.52 1.89 10.97
CA GLY A 216 7.54 1.55 11.96
C GLY A 216 8.90 1.36 11.29
N ASP A 217 9.90 1.07 12.11
CA ASP A 217 11.29 0.87 11.70
C ASP A 217 11.69 -0.61 11.69
N GLY A 218 10.79 -1.52 12.07
CA GLY A 218 11.07 -2.94 12.23
C GLY A 218 11.30 -3.38 13.68
N GLN A 219 11.38 -2.45 14.64
CA GLN A 219 11.63 -2.81 16.04
C GLN A 219 10.50 -3.64 16.64
N LEU A 220 9.24 -3.37 16.25
CA LEU A 220 8.12 -4.17 16.73
C LEU A 220 8.28 -5.62 16.27
N TYR A 221 8.59 -5.81 14.99
CA TYR A 221 8.85 -7.12 14.41
C TYR A 221 10.01 -7.85 15.07
N GLU A 222 11.13 -7.16 15.32
CA GLU A 222 12.29 -7.76 15.98
C GLU A 222 11.97 -8.22 17.40
N ARG A 223 11.22 -7.41 18.17
CA ARG A 223 10.80 -7.80 19.53
C ARG A 223 9.84 -8.98 19.50
N TYR A 224 8.90 -8.99 18.56
CA TYR A 224 7.98 -10.11 18.35
C TYR A 224 8.76 -11.40 18.04
N LEU A 225 9.64 -11.39 17.04
CA LEU A 225 10.48 -12.56 16.72
C LEU A 225 11.38 -12.94 17.90
N GLY A 226 11.99 -11.99 18.60
CA GLY A 226 12.85 -12.31 19.74
C GLY A 226 12.13 -13.06 20.86
N LYS A 227 10.83 -12.84 21.02
CA LYS A 227 9.98 -13.52 22.00
C LYS A 227 9.50 -14.89 21.53
N TYR A 228 9.03 -15.00 20.29
CA TYR A 228 8.33 -16.20 19.81
C TYR A 228 9.16 -17.09 18.88
N ASP A 229 10.20 -16.55 18.24
CA ASP A 229 11.08 -17.28 17.30
C ASP A 229 12.51 -16.67 17.29
N PRO A 230 13.27 -16.82 18.41
CA PRO A 230 14.59 -16.22 18.55
C PRO A 230 15.62 -16.80 17.58
N GLU A 231 15.45 -18.05 17.15
CA GLU A 231 16.32 -18.68 16.15
C GLU A 231 16.15 -18.02 14.78
N ARG A 232 14.91 -17.76 14.34
CA ARG A 232 14.65 -17.00 13.12
C ARG A 232 15.20 -15.58 13.19
N LEU A 233 15.04 -14.89 14.33
CA LEU A 233 15.64 -13.56 14.50
C LEU A 233 17.16 -13.61 14.34
N ALA A 234 17.82 -14.58 14.97
CA ALA A 234 19.26 -14.78 14.84
C ALA A 234 19.68 -15.10 13.40
N PHE A 235 18.90 -15.92 12.68
CA PHE A 235 19.13 -16.18 11.27
C PHE A 235 19.00 -14.92 10.41
N GLU A 236 17.94 -14.12 10.60
CA GLU A 236 17.72 -12.89 9.85
C GLU A 236 18.79 -11.81 10.11
N LYS A 237 19.41 -11.81 11.30
CA LYS A 237 20.51 -10.90 11.66
C LYS A 237 21.87 -11.37 11.14
N ASN A 238 22.14 -12.67 11.16
CA ASN A 238 23.46 -13.22 10.86
C ASN A 238 23.63 -13.68 9.40
N ALA A 239 22.55 -14.04 8.72
CA ALA A 239 22.56 -14.39 7.31
C ALA A 239 21.88 -13.27 6.52
N THR A 240 22.54 -12.72 5.50
CA THR A 240 21.83 -11.95 4.46
C THR A 240 21.12 -12.97 3.59
N PRO A 241 19.80 -13.19 3.75
CA PRO A 241 19.12 -14.23 3.01
C PRO A 241 19.26 -13.93 1.51
N LEU A 242 19.26 -14.94 0.64
CA LEU A 242 19.32 -14.75 -0.81
C LEU A 242 18.23 -13.81 -1.36
N SER A 243 17.13 -13.66 -0.61
CA SER A 243 16.07 -12.70 -0.90
C SER A 243 16.49 -11.25 -0.66
N ARG A 244 17.43 -10.94 0.25
CA ARG A 244 17.92 -9.57 0.54
C ARG A 244 19.19 -9.19 -0.21
N GLN A 245 19.73 -10.08 -1.05
CA GLN A 245 20.88 -9.77 -1.89
C GLN A 245 20.43 -9.03 -3.14
N TYR A 246 21.06 -7.88 -3.39
CA TYR A 246 20.80 -7.10 -4.60
C TYR A 246 21.24 -7.86 -5.85
N ARG A 247 20.34 -7.95 -6.84
CA ARG A 247 20.62 -8.54 -8.15
C ARG A 247 20.63 -7.43 -9.20
N PRO A 248 21.80 -7.09 -9.77
CA PRO A 248 21.86 -6.07 -10.81
C PRO A 248 21.05 -6.48 -12.03
N PRO A 249 20.57 -5.51 -12.83
CA PRO A 249 19.86 -5.80 -14.08
C PRO A 249 20.81 -6.45 -15.09
N ASP A 250 20.23 -7.14 -16.07
CA ASP A 250 21.01 -7.79 -17.13
C ASP A 250 21.61 -6.75 -18.08
N LEU A 251 22.91 -6.48 -17.94
CA LEU A 251 23.62 -5.46 -18.71
C LEU A 251 23.61 -5.73 -20.22
N SER A 252 23.46 -7.00 -20.64
CA SER A 252 23.40 -7.36 -22.06
C SER A 252 22.15 -6.84 -22.77
N LYS A 253 21.14 -6.39 -22.00
CA LYS A 253 19.90 -5.80 -22.49
C LYS A 253 19.98 -4.30 -22.74
N PHE A 254 21.10 -3.67 -22.40
CA PHE A 254 21.32 -2.24 -22.58
C PHE A 254 22.43 -1.99 -23.61
N PRO A 255 22.35 -0.87 -24.35
CA PRO A 255 23.46 -0.34 -25.12
C PRO A 255 24.71 -0.12 -24.26
N SER A 256 25.87 -0.21 -24.90
CA SER A 256 27.17 -0.05 -24.22
C SER A 256 27.43 1.34 -23.66
N ASP A 257 26.68 2.36 -24.10
CA ASP A 257 26.75 3.74 -23.63
C ASP A 257 25.76 4.04 -22.49
N PHE A 258 24.92 3.07 -22.08
CA PHE A 258 24.04 3.25 -20.95
C PHE A 258 24.81 3.16 -19.63
N ILE A 259 24.73 4.22 -18.82
CA ILE A 259 25.43 4.33 -17.54
C ILE A 259 24.40 4.45 -16.43
N PHE A 260 24.45 3.53 -15.46
CA PHE A 260 23.64 3.64 -14.26
C PHE A 260 24.11 4.81 -13.39
N PRO A 261 23.20 5.50 -12.70
CA PRO A 261 23.59 6.51 -11.73
C PRO A 261 24.50 5.89 -10.67
N GLU A 262 25.61 6.57 -10.37
CA GLU A 262 26.42 6.20 -9.22
C GLU A 262 25.56 6.27 -7.95
N PRO A 263 25.80 5.40 -6.95
CA PRO A 263 25.16 5.54 -5.65
C PRO A 263 25.35 6.95 -5.12
N LEU A 264 24.33 7.51 -4.48
CA LEU A 264 24.49 8.77 -3.78
C LEU A 264 25.62 8.61 -2.75
N PRO A 265 26.55 9.58 -2.64
CA PRO A 265 27.56 9.52 -1.60
C PRO A 265 26.90 9.49 -0.22
N ASP A 266 27.44 8.70 0.73
CA ASP A 266 26.92 8.52 2.09
C ASP A 266 26.61 9.85 2.81
N VAL A 267 27.38 10.90 2.50
CA VAL A 267 27.20 12.25 3.06
C VAL A 267 25.88 12.87 2.62
N VAL A 268 25.49 12.68 1.35
CA VAL A 268 24.22 13.17 0.79
C VAL A 268 23.07 12.36 1.37
N GLU A 269 23.23 11.04 1.46
CA GLU A 269 22.24 10.15 2.07
C GLU A 269 21.96 10.54 3.53
N THR A 270 23.02 10.70 4.33
CA THR A 270 22.92 11.14 5.73
C THR A 270 22.20 12.49 5.85
N HIS A 271 22.50 13.43 4.97
CA HIS A 271 21.86 14.74 4.98
C HIS A 271 20.38 14.68 4.57
N LEU A 272 20.03 13.85 3.59
CA LEU A 272 18.65 13.62 3.18
C LEU A 272 17.85 12.93 4.30
N SER A 273 18.43 11.93 4.98
CA SER A 273 17.81 11.29 6.13
C SER A 273 17.52 12.30 7.24
N GLN A 274 18.45 13.22 7.53
CA GLN A 274 18.22 14.30 8.50
C GLN A 274 17.10 15.25 8.06
N ILE A 275 16.99 15.58 6.78
CA ILE A 275 15.88 16.42 6.27
C ILE A 275 14.54 15.70 6.42
N ILE A 276 14.49 14.40 6.10
CA ILE A 276 13.29 13.57 6.21
C ILE A 276 12.87 13.40 7.67
N GLU A 277 13.81 13.17 8.59
CA GLU A 277 13.55 13.11 10.04
C GLU A 277 12.98 14.42 10.60
N ASN A 278 13.35 15.55 9.99
CA ASN A 278 12.85 16.89 10.34
C ASN A 278 11.61 17.31 9.53
N ALA A 279 11.14 16.48 8.60
CA ALA A 279 9.92 16.76 7.86
C ALA A 279 8.72 16.73 8.84
N PRO A 280 7.69 17.57 8.62
CA PRO A 280 6.50 17.52 9.45
C PRO A 280 5.92 16.11 9.44
N THR A 281 5.82 15.49 10.62
CA THR A 281 5.15 14.21 10.81
C THR A 281 3.74 14.31 10.24
N LEU A 282 3.43 13.45 9.28
CA LEU A 282 2.06 13.29 8.80
C LEU A 282 1.16 12.96 10.00
N PRO A 283 -0.11 13.40 10.00
CA PRO A 283 -1.05 13.09 11.07
C PRO A 283 -1.11 11.56 11.29
N THR A 284 -0.73 11.10 12.48
CA THR A 284 -0.75 9.68 12.86
C THR A 284 -2.10 9.24 13.42
N GLN A 285 -3.15 10.06 13.31
CA GLN A 285 -4.48 9.69 13.79
C GLN A 285 -5.11 8.72 12.80
N THR A 286 -4.95 7.43 13.09
CA THR A 286 -5.71 6.35 12.47
C THR A 286 -7.06 6.22 13.16
N VAL A 287 -8.10 5.81 12.41
CA VAL A 287 -9.44 5.54 12.95
C VAL A 287 -9.43 4.39 13.96
N LEU A 288 -8.50 3.45 13.81
CA LEU A 288 -8.29 2.31 14.72
C LEU A 288 -7.18 2.59 15.73
N ASP A 289 -7.37 2.08 16.96
CA ASP A 289 -6.33 2.05 17.98
C ASP A 289 -5.36 0.89 17.72
N TRP A 290 -4.14 1.22 17.26
CA TRP A 290 -3.06 0.25 17.04
C TRP A 290 -2.15 0.05 18.27
N SER A 291 -2.49 0.64 19.42
CA SER A 291 -1.72 0.48 20.65
C SER A 291 -1.62 -0.99 21.09
N TYR A 292 -2.54 -1.84 20.61
CA TYR A 292 -2.53 -3.26 20.91
C TYR A 292 -1.26 -3.98 20.45
N LEU A 293 -0.71 -3.56 19.30
CA LEU A 293 0.53 -4.12 18.78
C LEU A 293 1.69 -3.90 19.77
N LYS A 294 1.72 -2.77 20.48
CA LYS A 294 2.77 -2.50 21.48
C LYS A 294 2.56 -3.31 22.75
N GLN A 295 1.31 -3.44 23.21
CA GLN A 295 0.96 -4.11 24.47
C GLN A 295 1.16 -5.63 24.44
N LEU A 296 0.91 -6.27 23.29
CA LEU A 296 1.06 -7.72 23.11
C LEU A 296 2.54 -8.15 23.12
N VAL A 297 3.43 -7.26 22.64
CA VAL A 297 4.88 -7.46 22.68
C VAL A 297 5.45 -7.17 24.08
N SER A 298 4.85 -6.26 24.85
CA SER A 298 5.34 -5.89 26.19
C SER A 298 4.79 -6.74 27.35
N ASP A 299 3.94 -7.73 27.10
CA ASP A 299 3.21 -8.51 28.12
C ASP A 299 2.34 -7.64 29.07
N THR A 300 2.05 -6.40 28.67
CA THR A 300 1.23 -5.46 29.43
C THR A 300 -0.15 -5.32 28.81
N ILE A 301 -0.76 -6.43 28.42
CA ILE A 301 -2.16 -6.44 27.99
C ILE A 301 -2.99 -6.11 29.24
N ASP A 302 -3.70 -4.98 29.18
CA ASP A 302 -4.58 -4.57 30.28
C ASP A 302 -5.87 -5.40 30.26
N ILE A 303 -5.81 -6.59 30.86
CA ILE A 303 -6.91 -7.55 30.95
C ILE A 303 -8.16 -6.92 31.61
N SER A 304 -7.99 -5.86 32.43
CA SER A 304 -9.12 -5.17 33.07
C SER A 304 -10.08 -4.51 32.06
N LYS A 305 -9.64 -4.31 30.82
CA LYS A 305 -10.46 -3.75 29.73
C LYS A 305 -11.29 -4.80 28.99
N PHE A 306 -11.12 -6.09 29.26
CA PHE A 306 -11.90 -7.14 28.60
C PHE A 306 -13.31 -7.28 29.23
N PRO A 307 -14.29 -7.86 28.52
CA PRO A 307 -15.54 -8.30 29.12
C PRO A 307 -15.30 -9.25 30.31
N LYS A 308 -16.16 -9.20 31.34
CA LYS A 308 -15.97 -9.95 32.61
C LYS A 308 -15.71 -11.44 32.41
N TRP A 309 -16.44 -12.09 31.50
CA TRP A 309 -16.28 -13.51 31.22
C TRP A 309 -14.88 -13.86 30.69
N ALA A 310 -14.28 -12.98 29.87
CA ALA A 310 -12.93 -13.18 29.35
C ALA A 310 -11.87 -12.94 30.43
N GLN A 311 -12.13 -12.01 31.36
CA GLN A 311 -11.29 -11.84 32.54
C GLN A 311 -11.31 -13.08 33.43
N GLU A 312 -12.50 -13.66 33.68
CA GLU A 312 -12.68 -14.88 34.47
C GLU A 312 -12.00 -16.09 33.79
N LEU A 313 -12.19 -16.26 32.48
CA LEU A 313 -11.52 -17.33 31.74
C LEU A 313 -9.99 -17.22 31.79
N LEU A 314 -9.43 -16.01 31.71
CA LEU A 314 -7.99 -15.79 31.86
C LEU A 314 -7.49 -16.00 33.29
N GLN A 315 -8.34 -15.82 34.31
CA GLN A 315 -8.00 -16.13 35.70
C GLN A 315 -7.93 -17.64 35.96
N ASP A 316 -8.75 -18.42 35.26
CA ASP A 316 -8.79 -19.88 35.38
C ASP A 316 -7.63 -20.59 34.65
N VAL A 317 -6.99 -19.94 33.69
CA VAL A 317 -5.79 -20.46 33.00
C VAL A 317 -4.57 -20.33 33.91
N GLN A 318 -4.13 -21.47 34.45
CA GLN A 318 -2.98 -21.57 35.37
C GLN A 318 -1.62 -21.50 34.65
N ASP A 319 -1.57 -21.86 33.37
CA ASP A 319 -0.37 -21.80 32.56
C ASP A 319 -0.12 -20.34 32.09
N PRO A 320 0.98 -19.69 32.50
CA PRO A 320 1.28 -18.31 32.12
C PRO A 320 1.41 -18.09 30.62
N GLU A 321 1.96 -19.06 29.87
CA GLU A 321 2.16 -18.95 28.42
C GLU A 321 0.83 -19.08 27.69
N LEU A 322 -0.01 -20.04 28.10
CA LEU A 322 -1.35 -20.22 27.55
C LEU A 322 -2.26 -19.03 27.89
N ARG A 323 -2.12 -18.47 29.10
CA ARG A 323 -2.85 -17.27 29.53
C ARG A 323 -2.45 -16.05 28.70
N ALA A 324 -1.16 -15.87 28.42
CA ALA A 324 -0.69 -14.80 27.54
C ALA A 324 -1.20 -14.98 26.11
N ALA A 325 -1.24 -16.21 25.59
CA ALA A 325 -1.78 -16.53 24.27
C ALA A 325 -3.29 -16.24 24.18
N TYR A 326 -4.08 -16.61 25.19
CA TYR A 326 -5.51 -16.28 25.24
C TYR A 326 -5.76 -14.78 25.43
N ALA A 327 -4.96 -14.09 26.24
CA ALA A 327 -5.08 -12.65 26.41
C ALA A 327 -4.77 -11.92 25.11
N ALA A 328 -3.77 -12.39 24.35
CA ALA A 328 -3.44 -11.91 23.02
C ALA A 328 -4.57 -12.14 22.00
N ASP A 329 -5.15 -13.34 21.96
CA ASP A 329 -6.28 -13.68 21.08
C ASP A 329 -7.53 -12.85 21.42
N PHE A 330 -7.89 -12.75 22.71
CA PHE A 330 -9.00 -11.91 23.15
C PHE A 330 -8.78 -10.45 22.84
N PHE A 331 -7.58 -9.93 23.08
CA PHE A 331 -7.29 -8.55 22.75
C PHE A 331 -7.39 -8.27 21.25
N ALA A 332 -6.89 -9.18 20.41
CA ALA A 332 -6.99 -9.07 18.96
C ALA A 332 -8.45 -9.07 18.48
N ARG A 333 -9.31 -9.88 19.12
CA ARG A 333 -10.75 -9.94 18.84
C ARG A 333 -11.52 -8.74 19.36
N PHE A 334 -11.24 -8.26 20.57
CA PHE A 334 -11.93 -7.11 21.17
C PHE A 334 -11.43 -5.76 20.65
N SER A 335 -10.29 -5.74 19.96
CA SER A 335 -9.85 -4.58 19.17
C SER A 335 -10.58 -4.48 17.82
N ASP A 336 -11.45 -5.44 17.49
CA ASP A 336 -12.36 -5.42 16.34
C ASP A 336 -13.79 -5.03 16.81
N PRO A 337 -14.30 -3.84 16.47
CA PRO A 337 -15.58 -3.32 16.99
C PRO A 337 -16.81 -4.21 16.73
N GLU A 338 -16.81 -5.00 15.65
CA GLU A 338 -17.94 -5.90 15.32
C GLU A 338 -17.99 -7.16 16.21
N PHE A 339 -16.89 -7.54 16.87
CA PHE A 339 -16.89 -8.71 17.76
C PHE A 339 -17.67 -8.47 19.07
N LEU A 340 -17.96 -7.20 19.38
CA LEU A 340 -18.76 -6.77 20.53
C LEU A 340 -20.26 -6.66 20.20
N GLU A 341 -20.64 -6.76 18.92
CA GLU A 341 -22.05 -6.70 18.49
C GLU A 341 -22.65 -8.10 18.24
N ASP A 342 -21.85 -9.16 18.26
CA ASP A 342 -22.28 -10.57 18.17
C ASP A 342 -22.78 -11.15 19.53
N ASP A 343 -23.07 -10.30 20.52
CA ASP A 343 -23.60 -10.72 21.83
C ASP A 343 -25.05 -11.25 21.76
N ASP A 344 -25.71 -11.23 20.59
CA ASP A 344 -27.03 -11.85 20.39
C ASP A 344 -26.98 -13.39 20.23
N LEU A 345 -25.81 -14.02 20.32
CA LEU A 345 -25.69 -15.50 20.28
C LEU A 345 -25.66 -16.18 21.66
N TYR A 346 -25.70 -15.43 22.76
CA TYR A 346 -25.88 -15.97 24.11
C TYR A 346 -26.82 -15.10 24.96
N GLY A 347 -28.08 -15.00 24.53
CA GLY A 347 -29.17 -14.36 25.27
C GLY A 347 -30.42 -15.23 25.35
N ASP A 348 -30.31 -16.34 26.09
CA ASP A 348 -31.30 -17.05 26.97
C ASP A 348 -31.03 -18.57 27.04
#